data_AF-A0A956AGR4-F1
#
_entry.id   AF-A0A956AGR4-F1
#
_cell.length_a   1.000
_cell.length_b   1.000
_cell.length_c   1.000
_cell.angle_alpha   90.00
_cell.angle_beta   90.00
_cell.angle_gamma   90.00
#
_symmetry.space_group_name_H-M   'P 1'
#
loop_
_entity.id
_entity.type
_entity.pdbx_description
1 polymer ?
#
loop_
_entity_poly.entity_id
_entity_poly.type
_entity_poly.pdbx_seq_one_letter_code
_entity_poly.pdbx_strand_id
1 'polypeptide(L)'
;PGAGDAQKEPAWQMEDATGVVERELAEGEVAYLRSLQGALSLQPQLPEASSLMAAYFRELAERGERSGDPLAAAQASALVRVHDVAGEHADWLAGAGLLDLDTAPTGLAIRVRSLHAYRRRLLPHAVVFTGQSPVTGVKLARGTYLVEIGPADAPFCYPVEIRRGRSWDRVPPGGDAPEAVAVPPE
;
A
#
# COMPACT_ATOMS: atom_id res chain seq x y z
N PRO A 1 -24.34 -24.14 -23.96
CA PRO A 1 -23.80 -23.80 -25.30
C PRO A 1 -23.14 -22.41 -25.27
N GLY A 2 -21.85 -22.31 -25.58
CA GLY A 2 -21.17 -21.01 -25.67
C GLY A 2 -21.66 -20.22 -26.88
N ALA A 3 -21.49 -18.90 -26.85
CA ALA A 3 -21.77 -18.02 -27.99
C ALA A 3 -21.02 -18.53 -29.25
N GLY A 4 -21.67 -18.46 -30.42
CA GLY A 4 -21.06 -18.84 -31.69
C GLY A 4 -19.99 -17.82 -32.11
N ASP A 5 -19.05 -18.21 -32.96
CA ASP A 5 -17.88 -17.39 -33.31
C ASP A 5 -18.26 -16.01 -33.87
N ALA A 6 -19.31 -15.93 -34.70
CA ALA A 6 -19.83 -14.66 -35.22
C ALA A 6 -20.31 -13.68 -34.12
N GLN A 7 -20.66 -14.18 -32.93
CA GLN A 7 -21.05 -13.37 -31.77
C GLN A 7 -19.85 -12.95 -30.92
N LYS A 8 -18.71 -13.65 -31.03
CA LYS A 8 -17.46 -13.34 -30.32
C LYS A 8 -16.53 -12.45 -31.13
N GLU A 9 -16.65 -12.46 -32.45
CA GLU A 9 -15.82 -11.69 -33.39
C GLU A 9 -15.64 -10.21 -33.00
N PRO A 10 -16.69 -9.44 -32.59
CA PRO A 10 -16.48 -8.06 -32.18
C PRO A 10 -15.65 -7.92 -30.89
N ALA A 11 -15.77 -8.86 -29.96
CA ALA A 11 -14.98 -8.87 -28.74
C ALA A 11 -13.52 -9.23 -29.03
N TRP A 12 -13.26 -10.17 -29.94
CA TRP A 12 -11.91 -10.51 -30.38
C TRP A 12 -11.22 -9.36 -31.10
N GLN A 13 -11.95 -8.60 -31.93
CA GLN A 13 -11.39 -7.40 -32.56
C GLN A 13 -11.02 -6.32 -31.55
N MET A 14 -11.79 -6.19 -30.46
CA MET A 14 -11.43 -5.31 -29.35
C MET A 14 -10.18 -5.82 -28.62
N GLU A 15 -10.10 -7.13 -28.33
CA GLU A 15 -8.92 -7.75 -27.72
C GLU A 15 -7.66 -7.58 -28.57
N ASP A 16 -7.76 -7.79 -29.89
CA ASP A 16 -6.65 -7.61 -30.84
C ASP A 16 -6.19 -6.15 -30.89
N ALA A 17 -7.13 -5.21 -30.94
CA ALA A 17 -6.83 -3.77 -30.91
C ALA A 17 -6.15 -3.37 -29.59
N THR A 18 -6.61 -3.89 -28.45
CA THR A 18 -5.95 -3.71 -27.16
C THR A 18 -4.53 -4.28 -27.20
N GLY A 19 -4.34 -5.48 -27.75
CA GLY A 19 -3.02 -6.11 -27.85
C GLY A 19 -2.04 -5.36 -28.76
N VAL A 20 -2.50 -4.58 -29.74
CA VAL A 20 -1.64 -3.67 -30.51
C VAL A 20 -1.19 -2.50 -29.63
N VAL A 21 -2.12 -1.83 -28.97
CA VAL A 21 -1.83 -0.65 -28.13
C VAL A 21 -0.93 -1.02 -26.94
N GLU A 22 -1.15 -2.19 -26.32
CA GLU A 22 -0.31 -2.67 -25.21
C GLU A 22 1.14 -2.90 -25.63
N ARG A 23 1.36 -3.41 -26.85
CA ARG A 23 2.72 -3.60 -27.40
C ARG A 23 3.40 -2.27 -27.67
N GLU A 24 2.70 -1.33 -28.31
CA GLU A 24 3.24 0.01 -28.58
C GLU A 24 3.58 0.74 -27.27
N LEU A 25 2.74 0.61 -26.25
CA LEU A 25 2.99 1.17 -24.93
C LEU A 25 4.24 0.55 -24.28
N ALA A 26 4.39 -0.77 -24.33
CA ALA A 26 5.54 -1.46 -23.77
C ALA A 26 6.86 -1.05 -24.47
N GLU A 27 6.84 -0.90 -25.79
CA GLU A 27 8.00 -0.42 -26.56
C GLU A 27 8.36 1.03 -26.19
N GLY A 28 7.35 1.90 -26.08
CA GLY A 28 7.52 3.28 -25.65
C GLY A 28 8.08 3.40 -24.23
N GLU A 29 7.59 2.59 -23.30
CA GLU A 29 8.05 2.54 -21.91
C GLU A 29 9.54 2.14 -21.82
N VAL A 30 9.97 1.13 -22.57
CA VAL A 30 11.38 0.73 -22.65
C VAL A 30 12.25 1.85 -23.23
N ALA A 31 11.80 2.51 -24.31
CA ALA A 31 12.54 3.60 -24.91
C ALA A 31 12.67 4.80 -23.95
N TYR A 32 11.59 5.14 -23.25
CA TYR A 32 11.54 6.19 -22.25
C TYR A 32 12.55 5.96 -21.11
N LEU A 33 12.51 4.78 -20.48
CA LEU A 33 13.42 4.45 -19.38
C LEU A 33 14.89 4.42 -19.81
N ARG A 34 15.17 3.88 -21.01
CA ARG A 34 16.52 3.89 -21.58
C ARG A 34 17.03 5.31 -21.80
N SER A 35 16.18 6.22 -22.26
CA SER A 35 16.53 7.63 -22.45
C SER A 35 16.90 8.28 -21.10
N LEU A 36 16.10 8.07 -20.06
CA LEU A 36 16.39 8.59 -18.72
C LEU A 36 17.70 8.00 -18.15
N GLN A 37 17.89 6.69 -18.29
CA GLN A 37 19.11 6.02 -17.85
C GLN A 37 20.35 6.54 -18.60
N GLY A 38 20.23 6.79 -19.91
CA GLY A 38 21.30 7.40 -20.71
C GLY A 38 21.66 8.79 -20.21
N ALA A 39 20.66 9.63 -19.92
CA ALA A 39 20.88 10.96 -19.35
C ALA A 39 21.60 10.90 -18.00
N LEU A 40 21.17 10.02 -17.10
CA LEU A 40 21.81 9.83 -15.78
C LEU A 40 23.22 9.24 -15.88
N SER A 41 23.50 8.45 -16.93
CA SER A 41 24.85 7.92 -17.16
C SER A 41 25.83 9.03 -17.56
N LEU A 42 25.37 10.03 -18.33
CA LEU A 42 26.17 11.19 -18.74
C LEU A 42 26.27 12.24 -17.62
N GLN A 43 25.16 12.48 -16.91
CA GLN A 43 25.07 13.44 -15.82
C GLN A 43 24.31 12.81 -14.63
N PRO A 44 25.03 12.18 -13.68
CA PRO A 44 24.41 11.45 -12.56
C PRO A 44 23.55 12.30 -11.62
N GLN A 45 23.78 13.61 -11.58
CA GLN A 45 23.05 14.55 -10.72
C GLN A 45 22.01 15.36 -11.48
N LEU A 46 21.59 14.92 -12.68
CA LEU A 46 20.54 15.60 -13.44
C LEU A 46 19.19 15.44 -12.70
N PRO A 47 18.63 16.51 -12.12
CA PRO A 47 17.44 16.40 -11.27
C PRO A 47 16.20 15.94 -12.04
N GLU A 48 16.03 16.43 -13.27
CA GLU A 48 14.86 16.14 -14.10
C GLU A 48 14.77 14.66 -14.43
N ALA A 49 15.88 14.04 -14.84
CA ALA A 49 15.91 12.61 -15.16
C ALA A 49 15.71 11.73 -13.91
N SER A 50 16.25 12.17 -12.76
CA SER A 50 16.07 11.46 -11.48
C SER A 50 14.63 11.52 -10.98
N SER A 51 14.01 12.71 -11.00
CA SER A 51 12.60 12.90 -10.60
C SER A 51 11.64 12.12 -11.49
N LEU A 52 11.84 12.15 -12.82
CA LEU A 52 11.04 11.36 -13.76
C LEU A 52 11.17 9.84 -13.52
N MET A 53 12.38 9.36 -13.27
CA MET A 53 12.61 7.95 -12.96
C MET A 53 11.95 7.54 -11.63
N ALA A 54 12.04 8.40 -10.61
CA ALA A 54 11.39 8.17 -9.33
C ALA A 54 9.86 8.16 -9.43
N ALA A 55 9.28 9.10 -10.19
CA ALA A 55 7.85 9.17 -10.45
C ALA A 55 7.32 7.93 -11.17
N TYR A 56 8.05 7.46 -12.19
CA TYR A 56 7.71 6.22 -12.90
C TYR A 56 7.70 5.00 -11.96
N PHE A 57 8.76 4.80 -11.18
CA PHE A 57 8.82 3.66 -10.26
C PHE A 57 7.83 3.77 -9.11
N ARG A 58 7.43 4.98 -8.72
CA ARG A 58 6.33 5.20 -7.77
C ARG A 58 5.02 4.65 -8.34
N GLU A 59 4.68 4.98 -9.58
CA GLU A 59 3.45 4.49 -10.21
C GLU A 59 3.45 2.96 -10.31
N LEU A 60 4.59 2.37 -10.71
CA LEU A 60 4.76 0.92 -10.77
C LEU A 60 4.59 0.26 -9.39
N ALA A 61 5.10 0.89 -8.33
CA ALA A 61 4.91 0.41 -6.96
C ALA A 61 3.44 0.45 -6.55
N GLU A 62 2.73 1.55 -6.83
CA GLU A 62 1.30 1.70 -6.55
C GLU A 62 0.44 0.70 -7.35
N ARG A 63 0.87 0.35 -8.57
CA ARG A 63 0.24 -0.69 -9.38
C ARG A 63 0.41 -2.08 -8.74
N GLY A 64 1.63 -2.42 -8.30
CA GLY A 64 1.90 -3.66 -7.56
C GLY A 64 1.10 -3.76 -6.26
N GLU A 65 0.95 -2.65 -5.53
CA GLU A 65 0.11 -2.59 -4.33
C GLU A 65 -1.37 -2.88 -4.66
N ARG A 66 -1.90 -2.30 -5.74
CA ARG A 66 -3.29 -2.53 -6.17
C ARG A 66 -3.54 -3.95 -6.69
N SER A 67 -2.57 -4.56 -7.35
CA SER A 67 -2.68 -5.93 -7.88
C SER A 67 -2.39 -7.01 -6.85
N GLY A 68 -1.99 -6.65 -5.62
CA GLY A 68 -1.63 -7.61 -4.58
C GLY A 68 -0.30 -8.32 -4.84
N ASP A 69 0.61 -7.69 -5.59
CA ASP A 69 1.97 -8.17 -5.82
C ASP A 69 2.96 -7.42 -4.91
N PRO A 70 3.24 -7.94 -3.69
CA PRO A 70 4.13 -7.27 -2.74
C PRO A 70 5.58 -7.25 -3.20
N LEU A 71 6.01 -8.19 -4.06
CA LEU A 71 7.37 -8.25 -4.56
C LEU A 71 7.61 -7.13 -5.57
N ALA A 72 6.72 -7.00 -6.56
CA ALA A 72 6.78 -5.92 -7.54
C ALA A 72 6.71 -4.55 -6.86
N ALA A 73 5.80 -4.37 -5.90
CA ALA A 73 5.68 -3.13 -5.12
C ALA A 73 6.96 -2.80 -4.34
N ALA A 74 7.60 -3.80 -3.72
CA ALA A 74 8.82 -3.62 -2.95
C ALA A 74 10.03 -3.28 -3.83
N GLN A 75 10.18 -3.97 -4.97
CA GLN A 75 11.24 -3.71 -5.94
C GLN A 75 11.15 -2.29 -6.51
N ALA A 76 9.96 -1.90 -6.97
CA ALA A 76 9.72 -0.57 -7.49
C ALA A 76 9.93 0.52 -6.41
N SER A 77 9.46 0.30 -5.17
CA SER A 77 9.72 1.22 -4.04
C SER A 77 11.21 1.40 -3.75
N ALA A 78 12.04 0.36 -3.95
CA ALA A 78 13.48 0.47 -3.79
C ALA A 78 14.11 1.35 -4.88
N LEU A 79 13.61 1.25 -6.11
CA LEU A 79 14.06 2.09 -7.22
C LEU A 79 13.66 3.56 -7.03
N VAL A 80 12.48 3.84 -6.44
CA VAL A 80 12.12 5.20 -6.02
C VAL A 80 13.18 5.77 -5.06
N ARG A 81 13.60 5.02 -4.03
CA ARG A 81 14.65 5.48 -3.10
C ARG A 81 15.98 5.79 -3.77
N VAL A 82 16.32 5.07 -4.84
CA VAL A 82 17.57 5.30 -5.58
C VAL A 82 17.52 6.61 -6.37
N HIS A 83 16.35 6.94 -6.92
CA HIS A 83 16.18 8.07 -7.82
C HIS A 83 15.59 9.33 -7.16
N ASP A 84 15.04 9.23 -5.95
CA ASP A 84 14.50 10.34 -5.16
C ASP A 84 15.61 11.17 -4.50
N VAL A 85 16.52 11.72 -5.31
CA VAL A 85 17.69 12.49 -4.84
C VAL A 85 17.26 13.80 -4.16
N ALA A 86 16.17 14.41 -4.65
CA ALA A 86 15.61 15.64 -4.11
C ALA A 86 14.68 15.41 -2.90
N GLY A 87 14.29 14.16 -2.61
CA GLY A 87 13.39 13.81 -1.51
C GLY A 87 11.91 14.15 -1.76
N GLU A 88 11.51 14.36 -3.01
CA GLU A 88 10.13 14.65 -3.43
C GLU A 88 9.15 13.53 -3.06
N HIS A 89 9.66 12.30 -2.94
CA HIS A 89 8.87 11.13 -2.59
C HIS A 89 9.11 10.63 -1.16
N ALA A 90 9.75 11.41 -0.28
CA ALA A 90 10.04 11.00 1.10
C ALA A 90 8.78 10.62 1.90
N ASP A 91 7.74 11.46 1.85
CA ASP A 91 6.46 11.19 2.52
C ASP A 91 5.76 9.97 1.92
N TRP A 92 5.81 9.87 0.59
CA TRP A 92 5.30 8.68 -0.10
C TRP A 92 6.05 7.46 0.40
N LEU A 93 7.38 7.43 0.38
CA LEU A 93 8.24 6.31 0.80
C LEU A 93 8.04 5.89 2.26
N ALA A 94 7.86 6.86 3.17
CA ALA A 94 7.51 6.60 4.57
C ALA A 94 6.21 5.80 4.67
N GLY A 95 5.31 5.98 3.70
CA GLY A 95 4.19 5.08 3.48
C GLY A 95 3.16 5.15 4.59
N ALA A 96 2.99 6.32 5.19
CA ALA A 96 2.06 6.48 6.31
C ALA A 96 0.61 6.25 5.85
N GLY A 97 -0.11 5.48 6.65
CA GLY A 97 -1.57 5.47 6.69
C GLY A 97 -2.05 6.04 8.03
N LEU A 98 -3.36 6.16 8.17
CA LEU A 98 -4.00 6.60 9.40
C LEU A 98 -4.72 5.42 10.06
N LEU A 99 -4.75 5.43 11.39
CA LEU A 99 -5.56 4.52 12.19
C LEU A 99 -6.58 5.35 12.97
N ASP A 100 -7.85 5.11 12.65
CA ASP A 100 -9.02 5.59 13.40
C ASP A 100 -9.67 4.38 14.08
N LEU A 101 -9.73 4.40 15.41
CA LEU A 101 -10.24 3.28 16.19
C LEU A 101 -10.99 3.77 17.42
N ASP A 102 -12.25 3.39 17.50
CA ASP A 102 -13.06 3.48 18.71
C ASP A 102 -13.37 2.08 19.24
N THR A 103 -13.66 1.96 20.54
CA THR A 103 -13.99 0.70 21.20
C THR A 103 -15.25 0.84 22.03
N ALA A 104 -15.96 -0.27 22.21
CA ALA A 104 -17.10 -0.38 23.11
C ALA A 104 -16.77 -1.45 24.18
N PRO A 105 -16.60 -1.07 25.46
CA PRO A 105 -16.69 0.29 26.02
C PRO A 105 -15.54 1.22 25.56
N THR A 106 -15.79 2.52 25.60
CA THR A 106 -14.79 3.57 25.31
C THR A 106 -13.87 3.78 26.52
N GLY A 107 -12.69 4.38 26.29
CA GLY A 107 -11.67 4.62 27.32
C GLY A 107 -10.72 3.44 27.59
N LEU A 108 -10.82 2.35 26.82
CA LEU A 108 -9.92 1.21 26.96
C LEU A 108 -8.50 1.56 26.51
N ALA A 109 -7.50 1.00 27.21
CA ALA A 109 -6.11 1.15 26.82
C ALA A 109 -5.86 0.46 25.47
N ILE A 110 -5.10 1.13 24.60
CA ILE A 110 -4.73 0.65 23.27
C ILE A 110 -3.20 0.58 23.19
N ARG A 111 -2.68 -0.55 22.71
CA ARG A 111 -1.29 -0.71 22.32
C ARG A 111 -1.22 -1.30 20.92
N VAL A 112 -0.52 -0.62 20.02
CA VAL A 112 -0.33 -1.10 18.64
C VAL A 112 1.08 -1.63 18.51
N ARG A 113 1.19 -2.86 18.01
CA ARG A 113 2.47 -3.55 17.79
C ARG A 113 2.66 -3.88 16.33
N SER A 114 3.86 -3.65 15.81
CA SER A 114 4.23 -4.14 14.49
C SER A 114 4.31 -5.66 14.51
N LEU A 115 3.93 -6.30 13.41
CA LEU A 115 4.13 -7.73 13.21
C LEU A 115 5.36 -7.97 12.34
N HIS A 116 6.14 -9.00 12.69
CA HIS A 116 7.24 -9.47 11.86
C HIS A 116 7.07 -10.96 11.55
N ALA A 117 7.52 -11.38 10.37
CA ALA A 117 7.50 -12.78 9.97
C ALA A 117 8.68 -13.53 10.60
N TYR A 118 8.39 -14.52 11.45
CA TYR A 118 9.36 -15.44 12.02
C TYR A 118 8.87 -16.87 11.89
N ARG A 119 9.67 -17.75 11.27
CA ARG A 119 9.31 -19.17 11.03
C ARG A 119 7.89 -19.35 10.45
N ARG A 120 7.55 -18.55 9.43
CA ARG A 120 6.23 -18.53 8.75
C ARG A 120 5.05 -18.14 9.65
N ARG A 121 5.30 -17.47 10.78
CA ARG A 121 4.26 -16.91 11.65
C ARG A 121 4.47 -15.40 11.77
N LEU A 122 3.38 -14.65 11.83
CA LEU A 122 3.42 -13.24 12.22
C LEU A 122 3.46 -13.16 13.75
N LEU A 123 4.50 -12.55 14.28
CA LEU A 123 4.68 -12.38 15.72
C LEU A 123 4.72 -10.89 16.09
N PRO A 124 4.08 -10.48 17.20
CA PRO A 124 4.22 -9.14 17.75
C PRO A 124 5.69 -8.78 17.99
N HIS A 125 6.08 -7.60 17.55
CA HIS A 125 7.44 -7.09 17.65
C HIS A 125 7.48 -5.83 18.53
N ALA A 126 7.70 -4.67 17.93
CA ALA A 126 7.85 -3.40 18.63
C ALA A 126 6.50 -2.75 18.88
N VAL A 127 6.38 -2.07 20.02
CA VAL A 127 5.25 -1.16 20.27
C VAL A 127 5.50 0.11 19.49
N VAL A 128 4.57 0.45 18.59
CA VAL A 128 4.66 1.63 17.73
C VAL A 128 3.74 2.76 18.18
N PHE A 129 2.72 2.44 18.98
CA PHE A 129 1.78 3.40 19.53
C PHE A 129 1.15 2.88 20.83
N THR A 130 0.88 3.79 21.75
CA THR A 130 0.13 3.56 22.99
C THR A 130 -0.83 4.72 23.22
N GLY A 131 -2.05 4.43 23.62
CA GLY A 131 -3.08 5.45 23.90
C GLY A 131 -4.31 4.85 24.58
N GLN A 132 -5.42 5.56 24.48
CA GLN A 132 -6.74 5.12 24.94
C GLN A 132 -7.76 5.39 23.84
N SER A 133 -8.77 4.52 23.72
CA SER A 133 -9.88 4.70 22.77
C SER A 133 -10.76 5.91 23.17
N PRO A 134 -11.26 6.71 22.22
CA PRO A 134 -11.03 6.61 20.78
C PRO A 134 -9.68 7.22 20.39
N VAL A 135 -9.06 6.64 19.36
CA VAL A 135 -7.89 7.21 18.69
C VAL A 135 -8.26 7.61 17.28
N THR A 136 -7.76 8.76 16.83
CA THR A 136 -8.07 9.33 15.51
C THR A 136 -6.81 9.89 14.90
N GLY A 137 -6.57 9.59 13.63
CA GLY A 137 -5.46 10.12 12.84
C GLY A 137 -4.09 9.61 13.27
N VAL A 138 -4.00 8.44 13.92
CA VAL A 138 -2.71 7.88 14.34
C VAL A 138 -1.92 7.49 13.09
N LYS A 139 -0.84 8.23 12.81
CA LYS A 139 0.05 7.96 11.67
C LYS A 139 0.89 6.72 11.94
N LEU A 140 0.71 5.68 11.14
CA LEU A 140 1.49 4.46 11.18
C LEU A 140 2.09 4.20 9.79
N ALA A 141 3.31 3.67 9.73
CA ALA A 141 3.85 3.18 8.47
C ALA A 141 2.95 2.09 7.89
N ARG A 142 3.02 1.85 6.58
CA ARG A 142 2.30 0.73 5.96
C ARG A 142 2.75 -0.60 6.58
N GLY A 143 1.81 -1.51 6.75
CA GLY A 143 2.09 -2.85 7.25
C GLY A 143 0.94 -3.47 8.03
N THR A 144 1.19 -4.67 8.53
CA THR A 144 0.24 -5.38 9.40
C THR A 144 0.63 -5.15 10.85
N TYR A 145 -0.36 -4.78 11.65
CA TYR A 145 -0.21 -4.49 13.07
C TYR A 145 -1.18 -5.34 13.89
N LEU A 146 -0.82 -5.57 15.14
CA LEU A 146 -1.71 -6.11 16.15
C LEU A 146 -2.09 -4.98 17.11
N VAL A 147 -3.38 -4.73 17.23
CA VAL A 147 -3.93 -3.80 18.21
C VAL A 147 -4.34 -4.61 19.43
N GLU A 148 -3.68 -4.37 20.55
CA GLU A 148 -3.99 -4.91 21.87
C GLU A 148 -4.90 -3.90 22.58
N ILE A 149 -6.11 -4.31 22.97
CA ILE A 149 -7.14 -3.47 23.59
C ILE A 149 -7.47 -4.02 24.98
N GLY A 150 -7.49 -3.17 26.00
CA GLY A 150 -7.77 -3.57 27.39
C GLY A 150 -6.52 -3.74 28.24
N PRO A 151 -6.56 -4.53 29.32
CA PRO A 151 -5.45 -4.65 30.26
C PRO A 151 -4.27 -5.42 29.64
N ALA A 152 -3.06 -5.15 30.15
CA ALA A 152 -1.82 -5.63 29.53
C ALA A 152 -1.58 -7.15 29.70
N ASP A 153 -2.22 -7.77 30.68
CA ASP A 153 -2.13 -9.19 31.01
C ASP A 153 -3.12 -10.06 30.21
N ALA A 154 -4.26 -9.51 29.81
CA ALA A 154 -5.26 -10.21 28.98
C ALA A 154 -5.89 -9.29 27.91
N PRO A 155 -5.10 -8.79 26.93
CA PRO A 155 -5.63 -7.88 25.94
C PRO A 155 -6.49 -8.58 24.89
N PHE A 156 -7.58 -7.94 24.49
CA PHE A 156 -8.30 -8.29 23.27
C PHE A 156 -7.45 -7.89 22.05
N CYS A 157 -7.13 -8.87 21.21
CA CYS A 157 -6.21 -8.73 20.09
C CYS A 157 -6.95 -8.56 18.77
N TYR A 158 -6.71 -7.48 18.05
CA TYR A 158 -7.36 -7.17 16.77
C TYR A 158 -6.33 -6.82 15.68
N PRO A 159 -6.21 -7.61 14.60
CA PRO A 159 -5.26 -7.33 13.53
C PRO A 159 -5.76 -6.21 12.62
N VAL A 160 -4.87 -5.31 12.23
CA VAL A 160 -5.16 -4.23 11.26
C VAL A 160 -4.10 -4.16 10.18
N GLU A 161 -4.52 -3.87 8.95
CA GLU A 161 -3.65 -3.64 7.80
C GLU A 161 -3.67 -2.14 7.47
N ILE A 162 -2.55 -1.46 7.71
CA ILE A 162 -2.38 -0.06 7.35
C ILE A 162 -1.83 0.01 5.94
N ARG A 163 -2.61 0.62 5.04
CA ARG A 163 -2.20 0.88 3.65
C ARG A 163 -1.75 2.33 3.50
N ARG A 164 -0.86 2.55 2.54
CA ARG A 164 -0.34 3.89 2.24
C ARG A 164 -1.47 4.83 1.86
N GLY A 165 -1.49 6.03 2.46
CA GLY A 165 -2.45 7.08 2.11
C GLY A 165 -3.92 6.71 2.33
N ARG A 166 -4.18 5.65 3.12
CA ARG A 166 -5.52 5.24 3.51
C ARG A 166 -5.69 5.47 5.01
N SER A 167 -6.90 5.85 5.40
CA SER A 167 -7.32 5.62 6.78
C SER A 167 -7.80 4.19 6.90
N TRP A 168 -7.31 3.50 7.92
CA TRP A 168 -7.98 2.31 8.40
C TRP A 168 -9.07 2.78 9.36
N ASP A 169 -10.31 2.46 9.01
CA ASP A 169 -11.50 2.63 9.81
C ASP A 169 -12.29 1.31 9.85
N ARG A 170 -13.29 1.24 10.72
CA ARG A 170 -14.22 0.11 10.81
C ARG A 170 -15.56 0.47 10.17
N VAL A 171 -15.54 1.04 8.97
CA VAL A 171 -16.78 1.22 8.20
C VAL A 171 -17.23 -0.15 7.68
N PRO A 172 -18.39 -0.69 8.11
CA PRO A 172 -18.87 -1.97 7.63
C PRO A 172 -19.26 -1.89 6.14
N PRO A 173 -19.28 -3.00 5.39
CA PRO A 173 -19.73 -3.00 4.00
C PRO A 173 -21.15 -2.42 3.89
N GLY A 174 -21.30 -1.30 3.15
CA GLY A 174 -22.58 -0.60 2.98
C GLY A 174 -22.96 0.36 4.11
N GLY A 175 -22.09 0.57 5.09
CA GLY A 175 -22.23 1.63 6.09
C GLY A 175 -21.54 2.93 5.66
N ASP A 176 -21.98 4.05 6.25
CA ASP A 176 -21.42 5.39 5.98
C ASP A 176 -20.58 5.94 7.15
N ALA A 177 -20.47 5.19 8.25
CA ALA A 177 -19.77 5.63 9.45
C ALA A 177 -18.94 4.49 10.10
N PRO A 178 -17.80 4.80 10.73
CA PRO A 178 -17.02 3.81 11.47
C PRO A 178 -17.80 3.28 12.68
N GLU A 179 -17.79 1.97 12.88
CA GLU A 179 -18.32 1.36 14.10
C GLU A 179 -17.22 1.16 15.15
N ALA A 180 -17.59 1.22 16.43
CA ALA A 180 -16.67 0.85 17.51
C ALA A 180 -16.35 -0.66 17.48
N VAL A 181 -15.12 -1.04 17.86
CA VAL A 181 -14.77 -2.44 18.10
C VAL A 181 -15.44 -2.90 19.39
N ALA A 182 -16.36 -3.86 19.29
CA ALA A 182 -16.98 -4.49 20.44
C ALA A 182 -15.95 -5.36 21.17
N VAL A 183 -15.56 -4.95 22.37
CA VAL A 183 -14.64 -5.70 23.22
C VAL A 183 -15.50 -6.54 24.18
N PRO A 184 -15.35 -7.88 24.17
CA PRO A 184 -16.05 -8.74 25.11
C PRO A 184 -15.72 -8.34 26.56
N PRO A 185 -16.69 -8.41 27.49
CA PRO A 185 -16.38 -8.27 28.91
C PRO A 185 -15.45 -9.41 29.37
N GLU A 186 -14.61 -9.11 30.36
CA GLU A 186 -13.77 -10.11 31.05
C GLU A 186 -14.60 -11.19 31.78
#